data_AF-A0A376RNS8-F1
#
_entry.id   AF-A0A376RNS8-F1
#
_cell.length_a   1.000
_cell.length_b   1.000
_cell.length_c   1.000
_cell.angle_alpha   90.00
_cell.angle_beta   90.00
_cell.angle_gamma   90.00
#
_symmetry.space_group_name_H-M   'P 1'
#
loop_
_entity.id
_entity.type
_entity.pdbx_description
1 polymer ?
#
loop_
_entity_poly.entity_id
_entity_poly.type
_entity_poly.pdbx_seq_one_letter_code
_entity_poly.pdbx_strand_id
1 'polypeptide(L)'
;MHSWGGRSNAGVYYEACKVFGHDFLNFPEAQVESRGTLDPFEYACKKLLDTTNITPLYDYVFVDEAQDYGVYFMRLCTKLAKNKQVCFGADVFQNIFQKRTPTAAEIFDDGTEFIKDKFLEVCYRTPLAILVTAHAIGLGVYGKQVQKIESVQYWNDLGYSVTSRQSGEFQESEKVEVLRESKKLAKLCATRHSRIISFQL
;
A
#
# COMPACT_ATOMS: atom_id res chain seq x y z
N MET A 1 -13.57 -11.23 -4.96
CA MET A 1 -13.91 -11.71 -3.60
C MET A 1 -13.60 -10.58 -2.64
N HIS A 2 -14.47 -10.30 -1.66
CA HIS A 2 -14.18 -9.25 -0.67
C HIS A 2 -13.13 -9.73 0.34
N SER A 3 -12.47 -8.81 1.04
CA SER A 3 -11.52 -9.14 2.12
C SER A 3 -12.24 -9.74 3.34
N TRP A 4 -13.24 -9.02 3.88
CA TRP A 4 -14.03 -9.48 5.01
C TRP A 4 -15.12 -10.48 4.60
N GLY A 5 -16.06 -10.03 3.76
CA GLY A 5 -17.22 -10.79 3.34
C GLY A 5 -18.25 -11.02 4.46
N GLY A 6 -19.19 -11.93 4.19
CA GLY A 6 -20.24 -12.33 5.11
C GLY A 6 -21.18 -13.35 4.47
N ARG A 7 -22.32 -13.60 5.12
CA ARG A 7 -23.28 -14.64 4.71
C ARG A 7 -23.88 -14.43 3.31
N SER A 8 -24.01 -13.17 2.86
CA SER A 8 -24.57 -12.83 1.55
C SER A 8 -23.52 -12.76 0.44
N ASN A 9 -22.32 -12.26 0.75
CA ASN A 9 -21.21 -12.12 -0.19
C ASN A 9 -19.94 -12.71 0.43
N ALA A 10 -19.43 -13.79 -0.17
CA ALA A 10 -18.22 -14.44 0.30
C ALA A 10 -17.00 -13.49 0.28
N GLY A 11 -16.18 -13.62 1.32
CA GLY A 11 -14.91 -12.92 1.45
C GLY A 11 -13.82 -13.83 1.98
N VAL A 12 -12.56 -13.42 1.81
CA VAL A 12 -11.38 -14.21 2.17
C VAL A 12 -11.43 -14.64 3.63
N TYR A 13 -11.68 -13.70 4.55
CA TYR A 13 -11.78 -13.99 5.98
C TYR A 13 -12.99 -14.88 6.30
N TYR A 14 -14.16 -14.59 5.74
CA TYR A 14 -15.35 -15.43 5.93
C TYR A 14 -15.13 -16.88 5.49
N GLU A 15 -14.56 -17.10 4.31
CA GLU A 15 -14.27 -18.44 3.79
C GLU A 15 -13.20 -19.14 4.63
N ALA A 16 -12.15 -18.43 5.06
CA ALA A 16 -11.14 -18.99 5.95
C ALA A 16 -11.76 -19.46 7.27
N CYS A 17 -12.58 -18.64 7.93
CA CYS A 17 -13.28 -19.03 9.16
C CYS A 17 -14.13 -20.30 8.95
N LYS A 18 -14.88 -20.35 7.84
CA LYS A 18 -15.74 -21.49 7.51
C LYS A 18 -14.93 -22.77 7.28
N VAL A 19 -13.83 -22.70 6.52
CA VAL A 19 -13.01 -23.87 6.20
C VAL A 19 -12.28 -24.41 7.42
N PHE A 20 -11.80 -23.52 8.31
CA PHE A 20 -11.09 -23.93 9.51
C PHE A 20 -11.98 -24.13 10.74
N GLY A 21 -13.31 -24.01 10.59
CA GLY A 21 -14.26 -24.19 11.69
C GLY A 21 -14.15 -23.13 12.79
N HIS A 22 -13.68 -21.93 12.46
CA HIS A 22 -13.60 -20.79 13.37
C HIS A 22 -14.87 -19.94 13.30
N ASP A 23 -15.29 -19.39 14.44
CA ASP A 23 -16.45 -18.50 14.49
C ASP A 23 -16.18 -17.21 13.70
N PHE A 24 -17.04 -16.94 12.71
CA PHE A 24 -16.95 -15.71 11.94
C PHE A 24 -17.38 -14.51 12.79
N LEU A 25 -16.51 -13.51 12.89
CA LEU A 25 -16.83 -12.21 13.48
C LEU A 25 -17.32 -11.23 12.42
N ASN A 26 -18.52 -10.69 12.62
CA ASN A 26 -19.00 -9.55 11.86
C ASN A 26 -18.44 -8.22 12.42
N PHE A 27 -18.71 -7.11 11.72
CA PHE A 27 -18.17 -5.80 12.12
C PHE A 27 -18.56 -5.38 13.55
N PRO A 28 -19.84 -5.39 13.96
CA PRO A 28 -20.22 -5.06 15.33
C PRO A 28 -19.51 -5.91 16.39
N GLU A 29 -19.44 -7.23 16.20
CA GLU A 29 -18.79 -8.15 17.14
C GLU A 29 -17.29 -7.85 17.24
N ALA A 30 -16.62 -7.71 16.10
CA ALA A 30 -15.19 -7.41 16.07
C ALA A 30 -14.88 -6.03 16.67
N GLN A 31 -15.75 -5.05 16.51
CA GLN A 31 -15.59 -3.72 17.10
C GLN A 31 -15.71 -3.76 18.64
N VAL A 32 -16.68 -4.52 19.17
CA VAL A 32 -16.85 -4.71 20.61
C VAL A 32 -15.66 -5.46 21.19
N GLU A 33 -15.24 -6.54 20.54
CA GLU A 33 -14.14 -7.36 21.00
C GLU A 33 -12.77 -6.68 20.89
N SER A 34 -12.53 -5.87 19.86
CA SER A 34 -11.27 -5.16 19.70
C SER A 34 -11.04 -4.13 20.80
N ARG A 35 -12.10 -3.69 21.49
CA ARG A 35 -12.07 -2.66 22.55
C ARG A 35 -11.35 -1.38 22.11
N GLY A 36 -11.39 -1.07 20.81
CA GLY A 36 -10.70 0.07 20.20
C GLY A 36 -9.17 -0.05 20.12
N THR A 37 -8.59 -1.21 20.39
CA THR A 37 -7.13 -1.43 20.32
C THR A 37 -6.62 -1.60 18.90
N LEU A 38 -7.46 -2.14 18.02
CA LEU A 38 -7.19 -2.41 16.61
C LEU A 38 -8.44 -2.08 15.79
N ASP A 39 -8.23 -1.83 14.51
CA ASP A 39 -9.31 -1.82 13.53
C ASP A 39 -10.12 -3.14 13.63
N PRO A 40 -11.47 -3.09 13.57
CA PRO A 40 -12.29 -4.29 13.73
C PRO A 40 -11.92 -5.42 12.77
N PHE A 41 -11.64 -5.11 11.49
CA PHE A 41 -11.29 -6.14 10.52
C PHE A 41 -9.94 -6.78 10.84
N GLU A 42 -8.99 -5.93 11.20
CA GLU A 42 -7.64 -6.33 11.57
C GLU A 42 -7.64 -7.21 12.82
N TYR A 43 -8.46 -6.87 13.82
CA TYR A 43 -8.67 -7.68 15.01
C TYR A 43 -9.27 -9.05 14.67
N ALA A 44 -10.27 -9.10 13.78
CA ALA A 44 -10.90 -10.34 13.37
C ALA A 44 -9.87 -11.30 12.72
N CYS A 45 -9.03 -10.78 11.82
CA CYS A 45 -7.95 -11.55 11.20
C CYS A 45 -6.91 -12.03 12.23
N LYS A 46 -6.52 -11.16 13.16
CA LYS A 46 -5.62 -11.51 14.27
C LYS A 46 -6.17 -12.65 15.12
N LYS A 47 -7.43 -12.55 15.53
CA LYS A 47 -8.08 -13.57 16.36
C LYS A 47 -8.06 -14.93 15.68
N LEU A 48 -8.39 -14.99 14.39
CA LEU A 48 -8.33 -16.23 13.60
C LEU A 48 -6.89 -16.79 13.54
N LEU A 49 -5.90 -15.93 13.29
CA LEU A 49 -4.48 -16.34 13.25
C LEU A 49 -3.96 -16.88 14.59
N ASP A 50 -4.43 -16.30 15.70
CA ASP A 50 -3.99 -16.67 17.05
C ASP A 50 -4.64 -17.97 17.56
N THR A 51 -5.86 -18.27 17.12
CA THR A 51 -6.65 -19.41 17.63
C THR A 51 -6.61 -20.64 16.73
N THR A 52 -6.17 -20.48 15.47
CA THR A 52 -6.36 -21.49 14.43
C THR A 52 -5.08 -21.73 13.64
N ASN A 53 -4.73 -23.00 13.42
CA ASN A 53 -3.62 -23.36 12.55
C ASN A 53 -4.04 -23.25 11.07
N ILE A 54 -3.65 -22.16 10.41
CA ILE A 54 -4.02 -21.88 9.03
C ILE A 54 -3.17 -22.70 8.07
N THR A 55 -3.82 -23.53 7.25
CA THR A 55 -3.18 -24.27 6.14
C THR A 55 -3.53 -23.63 4.79
N PRO A 56 -2.68 -23.76 3.76
CA PRO A 56 -2.95 -23.19 2.46
C PRO A 56 -4.27 -23.66 1.83
N LEU A 57 -5.05 -22.72 1.28
CA LEU A 57 -6.28 -22.97 0.53
C LEU A 57 -6.13 -22.65 -0.96
N TYR A 58 -5.24 -21.73 -1.30
CA TYR A 58 -5.04 -21.24 -2.66
C TYR A 58 -3.61 -21.54 -3.13
N ASP A 59 -3.44 -21.76 -4.43
CA ASP A 59 -2.10 -21.82 -5.02
C ASP A 59 -1.45 -20.44 -5.02
N TYR A 60 -2.21 -19.38 -5.35
CA TYR A 60 -1.74 -18.00 -5.40
C TYR A 60 -2.76 -17.05 -4.76
N VAL A 61 -2.28 -15.98 -4.13
CA VAL A 61 -3.14 -14.89 -3.63
C VAL A 61 -2.65 -13.55 -4.17
N PHE A 62 -3.55 -12.79 -4.79
CA PHE A 62 -3.32 -11.42 -5.23
C PHE A 62 -4.18 -10.49 -4.40
N VAL A 63 -3.55 -9.50 -3.77
CA VAL A 63 -4.24 -8.46 -3.00
C VAL A 63 -4.02 -7.14 -3.71
N ASP A 64 -5.10 -6.56 -4.20
CA ASP A 64 -5.13 -5.22 -4.76
C ASP A 64 -5.46 -4.20 -3.66
N GLU A 65 -5.03 -2.95 -3.85
CA GLU A 65 -5.16 -1.86 -2.87
C GLU A 65 -4.68 -2.25 -1.46
N ALA A 66 -3.50 -2.90 -1.40
CA ALA A 66 -2.98 -3.48 -0.16
C ALA A 66 -2.74 -2.45 0.96
N GLN A 67 -2.62 -1.15 0.63
CA GLN A 67 -2.54 -0.06 1.60
C GLN A 67 -3.80 0.11 2.46
N ASP A 68 -4.95 -0.46 2.06
CA ASP A 68 -6.19 -0.42 2.84
C ASP A 68 -6.19 -1.44 3.98
N TYR A 69 -5.27 -2.41 3.96
CA TYR A 69 -5.22 -3.52 4.90
C TYR A 69 -4.08 -3.41 5.90
N GLY A 70 -4.29 -4.00 7.08
CA GLY A 70 -3.25 -4.13 8.08
C GLY A 70 -2.44 -5.43 7.95
N VAL A 71 -1.47 -5.56 8.85
CA VAL A 71 -0.51 -6.66 8.94
C VAL A 71 -1.19 -8.02 9.06
N TYR A 72 -2.23 -8.15 9.90
CA TYR A 72 -2.87 -9.43 10.19
C TYR A 72 -3.68 -9.95 9.01
N PHE A 73 -4.38 -9.08 8.27
CA PHE A 73 -5.05 -9.55 7.04
C PHE A 73 -4.02 -10.00 5.99
N MET A 74 -2.95 -9.23 5.78
CA MET A 74 -1.92 -9.64 4.83
C MET A 74 -1.21 -10.93 5.26
N ARG A 75 -0.96 -11.12 6.55
CA ARG A 75 -0.41 -12.36 7.10
C ARG A 75 -1.36 -13.54 6.93
N LEU A 76 -2.67 -13.32 7.07
CA LEU A 76 -3.66 -14.35 6.74
C LEU A 76 -3.55 -14.75 5.27
N CYS A 77 -3.46 -13.78 4.35
CA CYS A 77 -3.26 -14.04 2.92
C CYS A 77 -1.99 -14.85 2.62
N THR A 78 -0.87 -14.60 3.32
CA THR A 78 0.38 -15.37 3.12
C THR A 78 0.25 -16.82 3.57
N LYS A 79 -0.43 -17.10 4.68
CA LYS A 79 -0.67 -18.47 5.15
C LYS A 79 -1.70 -19.22 4.30
N LEU A 80 -2.66 -18.51 3.72
CA LEU A 80 -3.66 -19.08 2.81
C LEU A 80 -3.07 -19.46 1.43
N ALA A 81 -1.94 -18.90 1.04
CA ALA A 81 -1.25 -19.22 -0.21
C ALA A 81 -0.21 -20.34 -0.03
N LYS A 82 -0.22 -21.32 -0.94
CA LYS A 82 0.83 -22.36 -0.97
C LYS A 82 2.19 -21.70 -1.16
N ASN A 83 3.17 -22.13 -0.36
CA ASN A 83 4.53 -21.61 -0.38
C ASN A 83 4.59 -20.07 -0.33
N LYS A 84 3.59 -19.42 0.28
CA LYS A 84 3.47 -17.96 0.36
C LYS A 84 3.52 -17.26 -0.99
N GLN A 85 2.97 -17.88 -2.02
CA GLN A 85 2.84 -17.29 -3.35
C GLN A 85 1.81 -16.16 -3.33
N VAL A 86 2.25 -14.99 -2.87
CA VAL A 86 1.43 -13.78 -2.75
C VAL A 86 1.99 -12.62 -3.56
N CYS A 87 1.10 -11.75 -4.01
CA CYS A 87 1.45 -10.47 -4.62
C CYS A 87 0.56 -9.36 -4.05
N PHE A 88 1.18 -8.32 -3.51
CA PHE A 88 0.51 -7.14 -2.96
C PHE A 88 0.70 -5.99 -3.94
N GLY A 89 -0.39 -5.47 -4.50
CA GLY A 89 -0.42 -4.22 -5.26
C GLY A 89 -0.88 -3.10 -4.34
N ALA A 90 -0.15 -1.98 -4.31
CA ALA A 90 -0.50 -0.83 -3.50
C ALA A 90 -0.22 0.49 -4.21
N ASP A 91 -0.97 1.53 -3.85
CA ASP A 91 -0.74 2.91 -4.29
C ASP A 91 -0.17 3.75 -3.13
N VAL A 92 0.93 4.45 -3.42
CA VAL A 92 1.72 5.19 -2.44
C VAL A 92 1.01 6.46 -1.97
N PHE A 93 0.27 7.14 -2.84
CA PHE A 93 -0.26 8.48 -2.56
C PHE A 93 -1.75 8.50 -2.20
N GLN A 94 -2.43 7.35 -2.13
CA GLN A 94 -3.85 7.33 -1.76
C GLN A 94 -4.09 7.54 -0.27
N ASN A 95 -3.18 7.08 0.60
CA ASN A 95 -3.41 7.12 2.04
C ASN A 95 -2.89 8.42 2.67
N ILE A 96 -3.74 9.47 2.63
CA ILE A 96 -3.47 10.81 3.20
C ILE A 96 -3.20 10.82 4.71
N PHE A 97 -3.58 9.75 5.44
CA PHE A 97 -3.34 9.61 6.88
C PHE A 97 -2.20 8.65 7.23
N GLN A 98 -1.35 8.32 6.25
CA GLN A 98 -0.13 7.50 6.43
C GLN A 98 -0.37 6.19 7.20
N LYS A 99 -1.21 5.29 6.68
CA LYS A 99 -0.92 3.87 6.89
C LYS A 99 0.17 3.51 5.90
N ARG A 100 1.41 3.45 6.38
CA ARG A 100 2.51 2.85 5.61
C ARG A 100 2.11 1.41 5.24
N THR A 101 2.35 1.01 4.00
CA THR A 101 2.26 -0.40 3.62
C THR A 101 3.21 -1.18 4.52
N PRO A 102 2.73 -2.18 5.27
CA PRO A 102 3.60 -2.94 6.16
C PRO A 102 4.72 -3.65 5.41
N THR A 103 5.87 -3.72 6.08
CA THR A 103 7.09 -4.34 5.54
C THR A 103 6.98 -5.86 5.56
N ALA A 104 7.84 -6.53 4.80
CA ALA A 104 7.93 -8.00 4.83
C ALA A 104 8.12 -8.52 6.27
N ALA A 105 9.02 -7.90 7.04
CA ALA A 105 9.30 -8.27 8.42
C ALA A 105 8.10 -8.15 9.36
N GLU A 106 7.14 -7.27 9.04
CA GLU A 106 5.90 -7.15 9.81
C GLU A 106 4.87 -8.17 9.39
N ILE A 107 4.77 -8.46 8.09
CA ILE A 107 3.79 -9.40 7.55
C ILE A 107 4.19 -10.86 7.86
N PHE A 108 5.46 -11.22 7.64
CA PHE A 108 5.95 -12.58 7.83
C PHE A 108 6.48 -12.80 9.25
N ASP A 109 5.94 -13.80 9.94
CA ASP A 109 6.29 -14.17 11.31
C ASP A 109 7.53 -15.07 11.41
N ASP A 110 8.15 -15.43 10.29
CA ASP A 110 9.27 -16.37 10.20
C ASP A 110 10.50 -15.81 9.48
N GLY A 111 10.56 -14.49 9.29
CA GLY A 111 11.70 -13.82 8.64
C GLY A 111 11.75 -13.98 7.12
N THR A 112 10.65 -14.45 6.49
CA THR A 112 10.56 -14.45 5.02
C THR A 112 10.59 -13.02 4.49
N GLU A 113 11.32 -12.81 3.40
CA GLU A 113 11.37 -11.54 2.67
C GLU A 113 10.58 -11.61 1.36
N PHE A 114 10.21 -10.45 0.82
CA PHE A 114 9.67 -10.39 -0.54
C PHE A 114 10.75 -10.73 -1.56
N ILE A 115 10.47 -11.71 -2.43
CA ILE A 115 11.35 -12.05 -3.56
C ILE A 115 11.59 -10.83 -4.45
N LYS A 116 10.57 -9.96 -4.55
CA LYS A 116 10.61 -8.77 -5.38
C LYS A 116 9.77 -7.68 -4.76
N ASP A 117 10.43 -6.57 -4.43
CA ASP A 117 9.80 -5.29 -4.13
C ASP A 117 10.13 -4.33 -5.28
N LYS A 118 9.10 -3.78 -5.94
CA LYS A 118 9.29 -2.98 -7.15
C LYS A 118 8.27 -1.86 -7.25
N PHE A 119 8.79 -0.64 -7.32
CA PHE A 119 8.03 0.53 -7.73
C PHE A 119 7.74 0.55 -9.23
N LEU A 120 6.52 0.93 -9.59
CA LEU A 120 6.08 1.11 -10.96
C LEU A 120 6.15 2.59 -11.34
N GLU A 121 7.31 3.04 -11.79
CA GLU A 121 7.58 4.47 -12.07
C GLU A 121 6.87 5.02 -13.34
N VAL A 122 6.38 4.15 -14.23
CA VAL A 122 5.76 4.55 -15.49
C VAL A 122 4.26 4.70 -15.33
N CYS A 123 3.73 5.90 -15.58
CA CYS A 123 2.30 6.14 -15.62
C CYS A 123 1.76 5.95 -17.04
N TYR A 124 0.79 5.04 -17.20
CA TYR A 124 0.20 4.71 -18.50
C TYR A 124 -1.16 5.36 -18.76
N ARG A 125 -1.89 5.73 -17.71
CA ARG A 125 -3.29 6.17 -17.80
C ARG A 125 -3.47 7.67 -17.64
N THR A 126 -2.60 8.32 -16.86
CA THR A 126 -2.78 9.72 -16.44
C THR A 126 -1.83 10.64 -17.19
N PRO A 127 -2.33 11.68 -17.87
CA PRO A 127 -1.49 12.71 -18.47
C PRO A 127 -0.54 13.36 -17.47
N LEU A 128 0.69 13.69 -17.91
CA LEU A 128 1.73 14.25 -17.04
C LEU A 128 1.25 15.48 -16.27
N ALA A 129 0.61 16.41 -16.98
CA ALA A 129 0.15 17.66 -16.37
C ALA A 129 -0.83 17.39 -15.22
N ILE A 130 -1.72 16.40 -15.36
CA ILE A 130 -2.68 16.03 -14.32
C ILE A 130 -1.97 15.38 -13.14
N LEU A 131 -1.12 14.38 -13.40
CA LEU A 131 -0.36 13.66 -12.37
C LEU A 131 0.51 14.62 -11.54
N VAL A 132 1.25 15.48 -12.24
CA VAL A 132 2.19 16.40 -11.62
C VAL A 132 1.47 17.50 -10.85
N THR A 133 0.36 18.02 -11.37
CA THR A 133 -0.48 18.98 -10.62
C THR A 133 -1.08 18.32 -9.37
N ALA A 134 -1.56 17.08 -9.45
CA ALA A 134 -2.08 16.35 -8.28
C ALA A 134 -1.01 16.17 -7.20
N HIS A 135 0.21 15.75 -7.56
CA HIS A 135 1.32 15.65 -6.61
C HIS A 135 1.73 17.02 -6.05
N ALA A 136 1.73 18.09 -6.86
CA ALA A 136 2.00 19.44 -6.37
C ALA A 136 0.99 19.89 -5.30
N ILE A 137 -0.28 19.51 -5.46
CA ILE A 137 -1.32 19.78 -4.47
C ILE A 137 -1.11 18.92 -3.21
N GLY A 138 -0.92 17.61 -3.35
CA GLY A 138 -0.77 16.68 -2.21
C GLY A 138 0.47 16.96 -1.35
N LEU A 139 1.56 17.37 -2.00
CA LEU A 139 2.83 17.73 -1.35
C LEU A 139 2.86 19.19 -0.85
N GLY A 140 1.77 19.95 -1.00
CA GLY A 140 1.65 21.27 -0.38
C GLY A 140 2.31 22.43 -1.13
N VAL A 141 2.65 22.30 -2.41
CA VAL A 141 3.21 23.42 -3.20
C VAL A 141 2.27 24.64 -3.21
N TYR A 142 0.96 24.38 -3.21
CA TYR A 142 -0.09 25.40 -3.29
C TYR A 142 -1.02 25.40 -2.06
N GLY A 143 -0.60 24.85 -0.93
CA GLY A 143 -1.47 24.75 0.25
C GLY A 143 -0.86 24.03 1.43
N LYS A 144 -1.71 23.48 2.30
CA LYS A 144 -1.26 22.67 3.44
C LYS A 144 -0.70 21.35 2.91
N GLN A 145 0.55 21.06 3.24
CA GLN A 145 1.17 19.77 2.97
C GLN A 145 0.39 18.65 3.64
N VAL A 146 -0.03 17.66 2.85
CA VAL A 146 -0.74 16.46 3.32
C VAL A 146 0.19 15.25 3.32
N GLN A 147 1.25 15.29 2.50
CA GLN A 147 2.19 14.19 2.28
C GLN A 147 3.63 14.69 2.24
N LYS A 148 4.58 13.86 2.69
CA LYS A 148 6.02 14.13 2.67
C LYS A 148 6.74 12.97 1.97
N ILE A 149 7.74 13.31 1.17
CA ILE A 149 8.68 12.36 0.56
C ILE A 149 10.04 12.67 1.14
N GLU A 150 10.57 11.73 1.91
CA GLU A 150 11.66 12.01 2.85
C GLU A 150 13.04 11.86 2.25
N SER A 151 13.22 11.04 1.20
CA SER A 151 14.55 10.74 0.67
C SER A 151 14.65 10.93 -0.84
N VAL A 152 15.87 11.19 -1.32
CA VAL A 152 16.16 11.26 -2.76
C VAL A 152 15.81 9.95 -3.45
N GLN A 153 16.09 8.82 -2.80
CA GLN A 153 15.78 7.50 -3.35
C GLN A 153 14.27 7.33 -3.52
N TYR A 154 13.47 7.75 -2.53
CA TYR A 154 12.03 7.61 -2.59
C TYR A 154 11.41 8.48 -3.70
N TRP A 155 11.94 9.69 -3.93
CA TRP A 155 11.57 10.48 -5.11
C TRP A 155 11.87 9.75 -6.43
N ASN A 156 13.05 9.10 -6.52
CA ASN A 156 13.44 8.33 -7.70
C ASN A 156 12.49 7.15 -7.95
N ASP A 157 12.14 6.42 -6.89
CA ASP A 157 11.22 5.28 -6.92
C ASP A 157 9.82 5.69 -7.42
N LEU A 158 9.38 6.89 -7.05
CA LEU A 158 8.13 7.49 -7.51
C LEU A 158 8.16 7.99 -8.95
N GLY A 159 9.32 7.92 -9.61
CA GLY A 159 9.50 8.32 -10.99
C GLY A 159 9.91 9.78 -11.16
N TYR A 160 10.38 10.47 -10.13
CA TYR A 160 10.98 11.80 -10.23
C TYR A 160 12.51 11.70 -10.30
N SER A 161 13.16 12.78 -10.70
CA SER A 161 14.61 12.96 -10.62
C SER A 161 14.86 14.19 -9.77
N VAL A 162 15.56 14.04 -8.65
CA VAL A 162 15.93 15.16 -7.77
C VAL A 162 17.08 15.94 -8.40
N THR A 163 16.93 17.25 -8.57
CA THR A 163 17.98 18.13 -9.13
C THR A 163 18.75 18.90 -8.06
N SER A 164 18.17 19.07 -6.87
CA SER A 164 18.81 19.83 -5.78
C SER A 164 19.96 19.09 -5.08
N ARG A 165 20.00 17.75 -5.16
CA ARG A 165 21.02 16.89 -4.53
C ARG A 165 21.07 15.48 -5.13
N GLN A 166 22.13 14.74 -4.82
CA GLN A 166 22.36 13.39 -5.35
C GLN A 166 21.88 12.24 -4.42
N SER A 167 21.87 12.45 -3.10
CA SER A 167 21.46 11.42 -2.12
C SER A 167 21.08 12.03 -0.76
N GLY A 168 20.52 11.21 0.13
CA GLY A 168 20.21 11.56 1.52
C GLY A 168 18.73 11.86 1.80
N GLU A 169 18.46 12.19 3.06
CA GLU A 169 17.15 12.55 3.60
C GLU A 169 16.94 14.07 3.63
N PHE A 170 15.71 14.50 3.42
CA PHE A 170 15.26 15.88 3.47
C PHE A 170 14.76 16.25 4.86
N GLN A 171 15.16 17.43 5.32
CA GLN A 171 14.65 18.01 6.56
C GLN A 171 13.32 18.74 6.32
N GLU A 172 12.57 19.00 7.39
CA GLU A 172 11.37 19.84 7.30
C GLU A 172 11.72 21.24 6.79
N SER A 173 10.82 21.86 6.01
CA SER A 173 11.03 23.18 5.40
C SER A 173 12.16 23.25 4.36
N GLU A 174 12.76 22.11 4.00
CA GLU A 174 13.81 22.09 2.99
C GLU A 174 13.23 22.22 1.57
N LYS A 175 13.85 23.06 0.73
CA LYS A 175 13.46 23.17 -0.67
C LYS A 175 13.97 21.99 -1.48
N VAL A 176 13.07 21.36 -2.24
CA VAL A 176 13.38 20.22 -3.09
C VAL A 176 12.99 20.55 -4.52
N GLU A 177 13.95 20.43 -5.43
CA GLU A 177 13.69 20.59 -6.85
C GLU A 177 13.66 19.22 -7.51
N VAL A 178 12.58 18.92 -8.20
CA VAL A 178 12.43 17.65 -8.90
C VAL A 178 11.92 17.84 -10.32
N LEU A 179 12.30 16.91 -11.17
CA LEU A 179 11.88 16.81 -12.56
C LEU A 179 11.21 15.47 -12.79
N ARG A 180 10.07 15.45 -13.49
CA ARG A 180 9.52 14.21 -14.06
C ARG A 180 9.70 14.23 -15.56
N GLU A 181 10.54 13.34 -16.08
CA GLU A 181 10.80 13.23 -17.51
C GLU A 181 9.60 12.64 -18.27
N SER A 182 9.37 13.13 -19.48
CA SER A 182 8.28 12.64 -20.35
C SER A 182 8.44 11.18 -20.76
N LYS A 183 9.66 10.63 -20.74
CA LYS A 183 9.94 9.21 -21.00
C LYS A 183 9.32 8.26 -19.96
N LYS A 184 9.00 8.76 -18.76
CA LYS A 184 8.30 8.01 -17.69
C LYS A 184 6.78 8.01 -17.87
N LEU A 185 6.30 8.42 -19.05
CA LEU A 185 4.90 8.30 -19.48
C LEU A 185 4.81 7.31 -20.64
N ALA A 186 3.67 6.64 -20.74
CA ALA A 186 3.32 5.95 -21.97
C ALA A 186 3.19 6.94 -23.14
N LYS A 187 3.61 6.51 -24.34
CA LYS A 187 3.55 7.30 -25.58
C LYS A 187 2.15 7.90 -25.87
N LEU A 188 1.09 7.26 -25.40
CA LEU A 188 -0.30 7.73 -25.54
C LEU A 188 -0.63 8.99 -24.72
N CYS A 189 0.10 9.27 -23.63
CA CYS A 189 -0.14 10.40 -22.74
C CYS A 189 0.96 11.48 -22.79
N ALA A 190 1.94 11.33 -23.68
CA ALA A 190 3.09 12.21 -23.77
C ALA A 190 2.78 13.43 -24.65
N THR A 191 2.51 14.58 -24.02
CA THR A 191 2.76 15.90 -24.65
C THR A 191 4.24 16.23 -24.49
N ARG A 192 4.88 16.79 -25.52
CA ARG A 192 6.35 16.94 -25.69
C ARG A 192 7.11 17.81 -24.67
N HIS A 193 6.60 18.06 -23.46
CA HIS A 193 7.19 19.03 -22.53
C HIS A 193 7.51 18.38 -21.18
N SER A 194 8.80 18.29 -20.85
CA SER A 194 9.28 18.06 -19.49
C SER A 194 9.04 19.33 -18.64
N ARG A 195 8.59 19.16 -17.39
CA ARG A 195 8.34 20.29 -16.47
C ARG A 195 9.16 20.11 -15.20
N ILE A 196 9.95 21.13 -14.86
CA ILE A 196 10.62 21.28 -13.56
C ILE A 196 9.58 21.83 -12.59
N ILE A 197 9.52 21.26 -11.38
CA ILE A 197 8.72 21.80 -10.29
C ILE A 197 9.58 21.85 -9.04
N SER A 198 9.57 23.02 -8.40
CA SER A 198 10.18 23.25 -7.11
C SER A 198 9.14 23.04 -6.03
N PHE A 199 9.46 22.20 -5.06
CA PHE A 199 8.70 21.91 -3.85
C PHE A 199 9.42 22.56 -2.66
N GLN A 200 8.65 22.93 -1.64
CA GLN A 200 9.18 23.24 -0.32
C GLN A 200 8.54 22.21 0.61
N LEU A 201 9.37 21.31 1.16
CA LEU A 201 8.93 20.22 2.04
C LEU A 201 8.57 20.70 3.43
#